data_AF-A0A0R3LL06-F1
#
_entry.id   AF-A0A0R3LL06-F1
#
_cell.length_a   1.000
_cell.length_b   1.000
_cell.length_c   1.000
_cell.angle_alpha   90.00
_cell.angle_beta   90.00
_cell.angle_gamma   90.00
#
_symmetry.space_group_name_H-M   'P 1'
#
loop_
_entity.id
_entity.type
_entity.pdbx_description
1 polymer ?
#
loop_
_entity_poly.entity_id
_entity_poly.type
_entity_poly.pdbx_seq_one_letter_code
_entity_poly.pdbx_strand_id
1 'polypeptide(L)'
;MTSALSTCSKCVVVAAFGAALAVLGSPTGAVRAQDRSPVIDVNSGNAEMNAAIAKARASLPAFWASYDARKPSETGHSLKARFPKRGSGNEHIWMADVKKIGDGHYSGKFANVPRDLPGKKAGDAAEFKEADISDWMFMRNDKIVGGETIKPLLKSMPKADADALRARMESP
;
A
#
# COMPACT_ATOMS: atom_id res chain seq x y z
N MET A 1 50.22 -27.91 -9.09
CA MET A 1 50.30 -27.11 -7.86
C MET A 1 50.95 -25.77 -8.20
N THR A 2 50.34 -24.69 -7.72
CA THR A 2 50.82 -23.28 -7.62
C THR A 2 51.09 -22.46 -8.90
N SER A 3 49.98 -21.87 -9.37
CA SER A 3 49.67 -20.50 -9.79
C SER A 3 50.72 -19.51 -10.33
N ALA A 4 50.26 -18.84 -11.39
CA ALA A 4 50.90 -17.92 -12.32
C ALA A 4 51.09 -16.46 -11.81
N LEU A 5 52.09 -15.81 -12.40
CA LEU A 5 52.33 -14.36 -12.37
C LEU A 5 51.21 -13.60 -13.09
N SER A 6 50.88 -12.39 -12.61
CA SER A 6 50.22 -11.38 -13.44
C SER A 6 50.73 -9.98 -13.10
N THR A 7 51.28 -9.35 -14.13
CA THR A 7 52.01 -8.07 -14.13
C THR A 7 51.04 -6.90 -14.24
N CYS A 8 51.25 -5.88 -13.41
CA CYS A 8 50.58 -4.59 -13.48
C CYS A 8 51.26 -3.69 -14.52
N SER A 9 50.55 -3.29 -15.57
CA SER A 9 51.01 -2.26 -16.53
C SER A 9 50.01 -1.11 -16.60
N LYS A 10 50.48 0.07 -16.19
CA LYS A 10 49.80 1.36 -16.29
C LYS A 10 50.14 1.96 -17.66
N CYS A 11 49.13 2.30 -18.44
CA CYS A 11 49.28 3.20 -19.59
C CYS A 11 48.85 4.63 -19.20
N VAL A 12 49.75 5.56 -19.50
CA VAL A 12 49.63 7.02 -19.43
C VAL A 12 48.79 7.52 -20.61
N VAL A 13 47.93 8.53 -20.42
CA VAL A 13 47.85 9.73 -21.30
C VAL A 13 47.32 10.92 -20.49
N VAL A 14 48.07 12.02 -20.56
CA VAL A 14 47.78 13.36 -20.05
C VAL A 14 46.91 14.11 -21.07
N ALA A 15 45.89 14.83 -20.60
CA ALA A 15 45.33 15.98 -21.31
C ALA A 15 44.87 17.03 -20.29
N ALA A 16 45.48 18.22 -20.35
CA ALA A 16 45.10 19.39 -19.57
C ALA A 16 44.87 20.56 -20.53
N PHE A 17 43.77 21.29 -20.35
CA PHE A 17 43.34 22.62 -20.83
C PHE A 17 41.80 22.57 -20.87
N GLY A 18 40.96 23.46 -20.34
CA GLY A 18 41.04 24.77 -19.72
C GLY A 18 39.63 25.08 -19.13
N ALA A 19 39.50 26.26 -18.52
CA ALA A 19 38.54 26.60 -17.46
C ALA A 19 37.02 26.73 -17.79
N ALA A 20 36.24 26.47 -16.71
CA ALA A 20 35.03 27.14 -16.22
C ALA A 20 33.74 27.21 -17.08
N LEU A 21 32.67 26.59 -16.56
CA LEU A 21 31.35 27.23 -16.41
C LEU A 21 30.55 26.50 -15.31
N ALA A 22 30.18 27.23 -14.25
CA ALA A 22 29.22 26.76 -13.26
C ALA A 22 27.80 26.97 -13.81
N VAL A 23 27.02 25.89 -13.93
CA VAL A 23 25.56 25.95 -13.91
C VAL A 23 25.05 24.87 -12.97
N LEU A 24 24.34 25.35 -11.96
CA LEU A 24 23.58 24.63 -10.96
C LEU A 24 22.51 23.74 -11.62
N GLY A 25 22.27 22.56 -11.04
CA GLY A 25 20.99 21.88 -11.18
C GLY A 25 21.08 20.44 -11.71
N SER A 26 21.28 19.49 -10.81
CA SER A 26 20.77 18.13 -10.97
C SER A 26 20.11 17.73 -9.65
N PRO A 27 19.05 16.91 -9.61
CA PRO A 27 18.20 16.41 -10.69
C PRO A 27 16.75 16.93 -10.56
N THR A 28 16.02 17.01 -11.68
CA THR A 28 14.56 17.09 -11.67
C THR A 28 14.00 15.99 -10.77
N GLY A 29 13.36 16.44 -9.68
CA GLY A 29 12.77 15.57 -8.68
C GLY A 29 11.85 14.56 -9.34
N ALA A 30 12.14 13.28 -9.12
CA ALA A 30 11.11 12.27 -9.17
C ALA A 30 10.02 12.72 -8.20
N VAL A 31 8.90 13.18 -8.75
CA VAL A 31 7.64 13.27 -7.99
C VAL A 31 7.32 11.85 -7.61
N ARG A 32 7.83 11.40 -6.46
CA ARG A 32 7.22 10.29 -5.75
C ARG A 32 5.84 10.80 -5.38
N ALA A 33 4.85 10.42 -6.19
CA ALA A 33 3.49 10.27 -5.72
C ALA A 33 3.59 9.32 -4.53
N GLN A 34 3.75 9.91 -3.34
CA GLN A 34 3.68 9.16 -2.10
C GLN A 34 2.26 8.61 -2.09
N ASP A 35 2.17 7.29 -2.16
CA ASP A 35 0.98 6.51 -1.88
C ASP A 35 0.52 6.84 -0.46
N ARG A 36 -0.20 7.96 -0.36
CA ARG A 36 -0.86 8.42 0.85
C ARG A 36 -2.31 7.97 0.75
N SER A 37 -2.52 6.66 0.73
CA SER A 37 -3.73 6.13 1.32
C SER A 37 -3.72 6.56 2.78
N PRO A 38 -4.58 7.50 3.23
CA PRO A 38 -4.55 7.94 4.61
C PRO A 38 -4.88 6.74 5.49
N VAL A 39 -3.95 6.36 6.37
CA VAL A 39 -4.33 5.59 7.56
C VAL A 39 -5.32 6.51 8.30
N ILE A 40 -6.43 5.97 8.78
CA ILE A 40 -7.41 6.76 9.55
C ILE A 40 -7.57 6.07 10.89
N ASP A 41 -7.39 6.86 11.93
CA ASP A 41 -7.78 6.51 13.29
C ASP A 41 -9.32 6.55 13.30
N VAL A 42 -9.95 5.41 13.07
CA VAL A 42 -11.41 5.30 13.13
C VAL A 42 -11.76 5.26 14.61
N ASN A 43 -11.91 6.42 15.23
CA ASN A 43 -12.64 6.49 16.49
C ASN A 43 -14.06 5.96 16.21
N SER A 44 -14.53 5.03 17.02
CA SER A 44 -15.80 4.31 16.88
C SER A 44 -17.07 5.19 16.87
N GLY A 45 -16.92 6.53 16.89
CA GLY A 45 -18.00 7.52 16.87
C GLY A 45 -18.38 8.08 15.49
N ASN A 46 -17.65 7.79 14.40
CA ASN A 46 -18.07 8.22 13.07
C ASN A 46 -19.09 7.22 12.47
N ALA A 47 -20.38 7.51 12.63
CA ALA A 47 -21.48 6.67 12.15
C ALA A 47 -21.37 6.30 10.66
N GLU A 48 -20.88 7.22 9.83
CA GLU A 48 -20.70 6.98 8.40
C GLU A 48 -19.56 5.99 8.13
N MET A 49 -18.45 6.12 8.85
CA MET A 49 -17.34 5.17 8.74
C MET A 49 -17.75 3.78 9.25
N ASN A 50 -18.48 3.71 10.35
CA ASN A 50 -18.99 2.43 10.87
C ASN A 50 -19.96 1.76 9.89
N ALA A 51 -20.84 2.55 9.24
CA ALA A 51 -21.72 2.03 8.19
C ALA A 51 -20.92 1.52 6.97
N ALA A 52 -19.86 2.23 6.57
CA ALA A 52 -18.96 1.80 5.51
C ALA A 52 -18.24 0.48 5.85
N ILE A 53 -17.73 0.34 7.07
CA ILE A 53 -17.13 -0.92 7.57
C ILE A 53 -18.16 -2.06 7.56
N ALA A 54 -19.37 -1.81 8.06
CA ALA A 54 -20.42 -2.83 8.08
C ALA A 54 -20.77 -3.32 6.66
N LYS A 55 -20.87 -2.39 5.70
CA LYS A 55 -21.11 -2.71 4.29
C LYS A 55 -19.93 -3.44 3.64
N ALA A 56 -18.70 -3.06 3.95
CA ALA A 56 -17.51 -3.77 3.46
C ALA A 56 -17.51 -5.22 3.96
N ARG A 57 -17.79 -5.43 5.25
CA ARG A 57 -17.86 -6.77 5.86
C ARG A 57 -18.99 -7.60 5.27
N ALA A 58 -20.17 -7.01 5.04
CA ALA A 58 -21.30 -7.70 4.42
C ALA A 58 -21.00 -8.15 2.97
N SER A 59 -20.12 -7.44 2.26
CA SER A 59 -19.73 -7.74 0.88
C SER A 59 -18.40 -8.50 0.76
N LEU A 60 -17.76 -8.84 1.88
CA LEU A 60 -16.51 -9.61 1.91
C LEU A 60 -16.57 -10.96 1.15
N PRO A 61 -17.71 -11.69 1.07
CA PRO A 61 -17.80 -12.88 0.23
C PRO A 61 -17.45 -12.63 -1.25
N ALA A 62 -17.73 -11.44 -1.79
CA ALA A 62 -17.38 -11.10 -3.17
C ALA A 62 -15.85 -10.99 -3.37
N PHE A 63 -15.14 -10.44 -2.38
CA PHE A 63 -13.68 -10.43 -2.37
C PHE A 63 -13.13 -11.85 -2.40
N TRP A 64 -13.64 -12.75 -1.56
CA TRP A 64 -13.14 -14.13 -1.51
C TRP A 64 -13.43 -14.90 -2.79
N ALA A 65 -14.61 -14.72 -3.40
CA ALA A 65 -14.94 -15.31 -4.68
C ALA A 65 -13.94 -14.88 -5.78
N SER A 66 -13.59 -13.59 -5.85
CA SER A 66 -12.56 -13.09 -6.78
C SER A 66 -11.16 -13.54 -6.39
N TYR A 67 -10.82 -13.61 -5.10
CA TYR A 67 -9.51 -14.06 -4.63
C TYR A 67 -9.25 -15.53 -5.02
N ASP A 68 -10.25 -16.40 -4.82
CA ASP A 68 -10.14 -17.83 -5.10
C ASP A 68 -10.21 -18.15 -6.60
N ALA A 69 -11.00 -17.39 -7.36
CA ALA A 69 -11.20 -17.56 -8.80
C ALA A 69 -10.76 -16.30 -9.59
N ARG A 70 -9.54 -15.84 -9.33
CA ARG A 70 -9.03 -14.58 -9.86
C ARG A 70 -9.01 -14.53 -11.39
N LYS A 71 -9.67 -13.52 -11.95
CA LYS A 71 -9.64 -13.26 -13.41
C LYS A 71 -8.31 -12.62 -13.82
N PRO A 72 -7.83 -12.78 -15.06
CA PRO A 72 -6.60 -12.14 -15.53
C PRO A 72 -6.59 -10.60 -15.43
N SER A 73 -7.77 -9.98 -15.51
CA SER A 73 -7.95 -8.54 -15.34
C SER A 73 -7.90 -8.07 -13.89
N GLU A 74 -7.82 -9.00 -12.93
CA GLU A 74 -7.92 -8.72 -11.50
C GLU A 74 -6.55 -8.84 -10.81
N THR A 75 -6.17 -7.83 -10.02
CA THR A 75 -4.88 -7.80 -9.31
C THR A 75 -5.02 -7.12 -7.94
N GLY A 76 -4.00 -7.25 -7.10
CA GLY A 76 -3.89 -6.41 -5.89
C GLY A 76 -4.90 -6.67 -4.78
N HIS A 77 -5.42 -7.90 -4.66
CA HIS A 77 -6.30 -8.30 -3.56
C HIS A 77 -5.71 -7.93 -2.20
N SER A 78 -6.34 -6.98 -1.54
CA SER A 78 -5.87 -6.38 -0.29
C SER A 78 -7.01 -6.30 0.73
N LEU A 79 -6.67 -6.48 2.00
CA LEU A 79 -7.62 -6.38 3.11
C LEU A 79 -7.19 -5.25 4.04
N LYS A 80 -8.12 -4.42 4.50
CA LYS A 80 -7.84 -3.45 5.56
C LYS A 80 -8.13 -4.10 6.90
N ALA A 81 -7.10 -4.36 7.70
CA ALA A 81 -7.24 -5.01 8.99
C ALA A 81 -6.97 -4.02 10.13
N ARG A 82 -7.63 -4.23 11.27
CA ARG A 82 -7.37 -3.49 12.50
C ARG A 82 -6.29 -4.20 13.31
N PHE A 83 -5.34 -3.42 13.83
CA PHE A 83 -4.31 -3.90 14.76
C PHE A 83 -4.34 -3.06 16.03
N PRO A 84 -4.17 -3.68 17.21
CA PRO A 84 -4.12 -2.92 18.46
C PRO A 84 -2.89 -2.01 18.47
N LYS A 85 -3.12 -0.72 18.73
CA LYS A 85 -2.03 0.26 18.89
C LYS A 85 -1.57 0.35 20.34
N ARG A 86 -0.44 1.03 20.57
CA ARG A 86 0.01 1.31 21.95
C ARG A 86 -1.02 2.21 22.64
N GLY A 87 -1.56 1.75 23.77
CA GLY A 87 -2.60 2.47 24.51
C GLY A 87 -3.99 1.92 24.19
N SER A 88 -4.97 2.80 23.97
CA SER A 88 -6.33 2.42 23.61
C SER A 88 -6.60 2.58 22.11
N GLY A 89 -7.45 1.71 21.56
CA GLY A 89 -7.90 1.77 20.17
C GLY A 89 -7.12 0.86 19.22
N ASN A 90 -7.38 1.02 17.92
CA ASN A 90 -6.80 0.22 16.86
C ASN A 90 -6.35 1.09 15.70
N GLU A 91 -5.26 0.71 15.02
CA GLU A 91 -4.89 1.26 13.73
C GLU A 91 -5.49 0.37 12.62
N HIS A 92 -6.18 0.97 11.65
CA HIS A 92 -6.70 0.28 10.47
C HIS A 92 -5.76 0.50 9.28
N ILE A 93 -5.16 -0.56 8.77
CA ILE A 93 -4.14 -0.49 7.72
C ILE A 93 -4.36 -1.56 6.65
N TRP A 94 -4.03 -1.20 5.41
CA TRP A 94 -4.12 -2.11 4.26
C TRP A 94 -3.02 -3.17 4.31
N MET A 95 -3.43 -4.41 4.06
CA MET A 95 -2.61 -5.60 4.01
C MET A 95 -2.56 -6.11 2.57
N ALA A 96 -1.36 -6.11 2.00
CA ALA A 96 -1.04 -6.70 0.71
C ALA A 96 -0.58 -8.15 0.87
N ASP A 97 -0.35 -8.86 -0.25
CA ASP A 97 0.12 -10.26 -0.26
C ASP A 97 -0.69 -11.18 0.66
N VAL A 98 -2.02 -10.98 0.68
CA VAL A 98 -2.94 -11.71 1.56
C VAL A 98 -2.86 -13.20 1.28
N LYS A 99 -2.81 -14.01 2.34
CA LYS A 99 -2.85 -15.48 2.28
C LYS A 99 -3.82 -16.03 3.33
N LYS A 100 -4.62 -17.00 2.95
CA LYS A 100 -5.40 -17.83 3.88
C LYS A 100 -4.45 -18.81 4.57
N ILE A 101 -4.43 -18.82 5.91
CA ILE A 101 -3.55 -19.71 6.70
C ILE A 101 -4.34 -20.74 7.54
N GLY A 102 -5.67 -20.80 7.37
CA GLY A 102 -6.56 -21.77 8.04
C GLY A 102 -7.47 -21.12 9.08
N ASP A 103 -8.59 -21.77 9.42
CA ASP A 103 -9.45 -21.42 10.56
C ASP A 103 -9.93 -19.94 10.66
N GLY A 104 -10.11 -19.26 9.52
CA GLY A 104 -10.48 -17.83 9.50
C GLY A 104 -9.33 -16.88 9.87
N HIS A 105 -8.10 -17.38 9.84
CA HIS A 105 -6.86 -16.63 9.97
C HIS A 105 -6.25 -16.33 8.61
N TYR A 106 -5.63 -15.15 8.53
CA TYR A 106 -4.95 -14.65 7.36
C TYR A 106 -3.59 -14.08 7.73
N SER A 107 -2.67 -14.12 6.78
CA SER A 107 -1.44 -13.33 6.83
C SER A 107 -1.39 -12.37 5.67
N GLY A 108 -0.66 -11.27 5.84
CA GLY A 108 -0.38 -10.30 4.79
C GLY A 108 0.77 -9.40 5.19
N LYS A 109 1.15 -8.48 4.32
CA LYS A 109 2.18 -7.47 4.58
C LYS A 109 1.57 -6.09 4.68
N PHE A 110 2.06 -5.25 5.58
CA PHE A 110 1.61 -3.85 5.63
C PHE A 110 1.90 -3.15 4.29
N ALA A 111 0.85 -2.67 3.62
CA ALA A 111 0.97 -1.99 2.33
C ALA A 111 1.60 -0.59 2.47
N ASN A 112 1.47 0.02 3.65
CA ASN A 112 2.02 1.34 3.97
C ASN A 112 2.74 1.28 5.32
N VAL A 113 3.44 2.36 5.70
CA VAL A 113 4.12 2.43 7.00
C VAL A 113 3.08 2.59 8.11
N PRO A 114 3.04 1.68 9.11
CA PRO A 114 2.17 1.86 10.27
C PRO A 114 2.53 3.13 11.05
N ARG A 115 1.52 3.84 11.56
CA ARG A 115 1.73 5.08 12.33
C ARG A 115 1.80 4.84 13.82
N ASP A 116 1.00 3.92 14.33
CA ASP A 116 0.76 3.70 15.76
C ASP A 116 1.17 2.28 16.21
N LEU A 117 1.86 1.53 15.34
CA LEU A 117 2.46 0.21 15.62
C LEU A 117 3.99 0.33 15.71
N PRO A 118 4.55 0.67 16.89
CA PRO A 118 6.00 0.90 17.03
C PRO A 118 6.82 -0.35 16.67
N GLY A 119 7.91 -0.14 15.94
CA GLY A 119 8.80 -1.21 15.48
C GLY A 119 8.30 -1.97 14.24
N LYS A 120 7.16 -1.59 13.65
CA LYS A 120 6.67 -2.13 12.38
C LYS A 120 6.98 -1.19 11.22
N LYS A 121 7.20 -1.77 10.04
CA LYS A 121 7.43 -1.04 8.79
C LYS A 121 6.55 -1.59 7.66
N ALA A 122 6.42 -0.79 6.60
CA ALA A 122 5.82 -1.28 5.35
C ALA A 122 6.55 -2.55 4.88
N GLY A 123 5.79 -3.54 4.42
CA GLY A 123 6.30 -4.84 3.99
C GLY A 123 6.49 -5.88 5.10
N ASP A 124 6.42 -5.51 6.39
CA ASP A 124 6.42 -6.50 7.47
C ASP A 124 5.18 -7.39 7.38
N ALA A 125 5.37 -8.69 7.60
CA ALA A 125 4.27 -9.64 7.70
C ALA A 125 3.54 -9.50 9.04
N ALA A 126 2.22 -9.63 9.01
CA ALA A 126 1.37 -9.72 10.19
C ALA A 126 0.21 -10.68 9.94
N GLU A 127 -0.29 -11.27 11.02
CA GLU A 127 -1.46 -12.14 11.02
C GLU A 127 -2.67 -11.40 11.60
N PHE A 128 -3.85 -11.73 11.09
CA PHE A 128 -5.12 -11.15 11.52
C PHE A 128 -6.25 -12.14 11.27
N LYS A 129 -7.38 -11.95 11.96
CA LYS A 129 -8.57 -12.79 11.84
C LYS A 129 -9.62 -12.12 10.96
N GLU A 130 -10.63 -12.88 10.54
CA GLU A 130 -11.77 -12.34 9.78
C GLU A 130 -12.50 -11.21 10.54
N ALA A 131 -12.56 -11.33 11.87
CA ALA A 131 -13.13 -10.30 12.76
C ALA A 131 -12.34 -8.98 12.77
N ASP A 132 -11.09 -8.99 12.28
CA ASP A 132 -10.23 -7.81 12.23
C ASP A 132 -10.36 -7.05 10.90
N ILE A 133 -10.99 -7.67 9.89
CA ILE A 133 -11.19 -7.07 8.57
C ILE A 133 -12.23 -5.94 8.67
N SER A 134 -11.85 -4.77 8.19
CA SER A 134 -12.66 -3.55 8.19
C SER A 134 -13.01 -3.06 6.79
N ASP A 135 -12.23 -3.47 5.78
CA ASP A 135 -12.51 -3.20 4.37
C ASP A 135 -11.73 -4.17 3.48
N TRP A 136 -12.01 -4.15 2.18
CA TRP A 136 -11.32 -4.95 1.18
C TRP A 136 -11.27 -4.19 -0.15
N MET A 137 -10.27 -4.47 -0.97
CA MET A 137 -10.26 -4.02 -2.36
C MET A 137 -9.44 -4.94 -3.25
N PHE A 138 -9.70 -4.86 -4.55
CA PHE A 138 -8.79 -5.32 -5.60
C PHE A 138 -8.94 -4.42 -6.82
N MET A 139 -8.03 -4.53 -7.78
CA MET A 139 -8.07 -3.81 -9.04
C MET A 139 -8.71 -4.67 -10.12
N ARG A 140 -9.62 -4.12 -10.91
CA ARG A 140 -10.17 -4.73 -12.14
C ARG A 140 -10.19 -3.68 -13.24
N ASN A 141 -9.50 -3.93 -14.35
CA ASN A 141 -9.40 -2.98 -15.47
C ASN A 141 -9.01 -1.56 -15.01
N ASP A 142 -7.95 -1.45 -14.19
CA ASP A 142 -7.45 -0.21 -13.58
C ASP A 142 -8.41 0.54 -12.64
N LYS A 143 -9.55 -0.08 -12.31
CA LYS A 143 -10.51 0.43 -11.31
C LYS A 143 -10.43 -0.34 -10.01
N ILE A 144 -10.70 0.37 -8.92
CA ILE A 144 -10.81 -0.15 -7.56
C ILE A 144 -12.20 -0.77 -7.41
N VAL A 145 -12.23 -2.06 -7.13
CA VAL A 145 -13.42 -2.80 -6.72
C VAL A 145 -13.45 -2.88 -5.19
N GLY A 146 -14.57 -2.54 -4.57
CA GLY A 146 -14.72 -2.51 -3.11
C GLY A 146 -14.34 -1.15 -2.51
N GLY A 147 -13.56 -1.13 -1.43
CA GLY A 147 -13.07 0.08 -0.78
C GLY A 147 -14.17 0.95 -0.17
N GLU A 148 -15.14 0.35 0.54
CA GLU A 148 -16.27 1.12 1.09
C GLU A 148 -15.81 2.19 2.08
N THR A 149 -14.74 1.94 2.85
CA THR A 149 -14.20 2.92 3.80
C THR A 149 -13.47 4.08 3.14
N ILE A 150 -13.22 4.01 1.82
CA ILE A 150 -12.70 5.13 1.03
C ILE A 150 -13.77 6.21 0.85
N LYS A 151 -15.02 5.80 0.65
CA LYS A 151 -16.14 6.68 0.31
C LYS A 151 -16.39 7.82 1.31
N PRO A 152 -16.47 7.58 2.63
CA PRO A 152 -16.63 8.67 3.61
C PRO A 152 -15.44 9.64 3.63
N LEU A 153 -14.25 9.21 3.21
CA LEU A 153 -13.04 10.06 3.19
C LEU A 153 -13.01 11.04 2.04
N LEU A 154 -13.70 10.73 0.94
CA LEU A 154 -13.82 11.61 -0.22
C LEU A 154 -14.40 12.98 0.16
N LYS A 155 -15.18 13.06 1.25
CA LYS A 155 -15.81 14.29 1.73
C LYS A 155 -14.81 15.28 2.34
N SER A 156 -13.66 14.80 2.83
CA SER A 156 -12.61 15.64 3.41
C SER A 156 -11.47 15.91 2.43
N MET A 157 -11.53 15.36 1.22
CA MET A 157 -10.53 15.57 0.16
C MET A 157 -10.84 16.83 -0.67
N PRO A 158 -9.83 17.49 -1.26
CA PRO A 158 -10.06 18.47 -2.30
C PRO A 158 -10.93 17.90 -3.43
N LYS A 159 -11.84 18.71 -3.98
CA LYS A 159 -12.82 18.25 -4.98
C LYS A 159 -12.17 17.51 -6.16
N ALA A 160 -11.08 18.03 -6.69
CA ALA A 160 -10.38 17.40 -7.81
C ALA A 160 -9.87 15.99 -7.47
N ASP A 161 -9.25 15.82 -6.29
CA ASP A 161 -8.74 14.52 -5.84
C ASP A 161 -9.88 13.54 -5.55
N ALA A 162 -10.97 14.03 -4.94
CA ALA A 162 -12.15 13.23 -4.66
C ALA A 162 -12.86 12.77 -5.96
N ASP A 163 -12.95 13.66 -6.95
CA ASP A 163 -13.54 13.35 -8.26
C ASP A 163 -12.67 12.34 -9.03
N ALA A 164 -11.34 12.52 -9.03
CA ALA A 164 -10.40 11.59 -9.64
C ALA A 164 -10.45 10.20 -8.99
N LEU A 165 -10.54 10.12 -7.66
CA LEU A 165 -10.66 8.84 -6.97
C LEU A 165 -12.01 8.17 -7.25
N ARG A 166 -13.12 8.93 -7.26
CA ARG A 166 -14.46 8.39 -7.61
C ARG A 166 -14.50 7.82 -9.02
N ALA A 167 -13.85 8.45 -9.99
CA ALA A 167 -13.79 7.95 -11.37
C ALA A 167 -13.06 6.59 -11.49
N ARG A 168 -12.21 6.26 -10.51
CA ARG A 168 -11.48 5.00 -10.44
C ARG A 168 -12.17 3.94 -9.60
N MET A 169 -13.28 4.23 -8.93
CA MET A 169 -14.01 3.24 -8.15
C MET A 169 -15.11 2.60 -9.01
N GLU A 170 -15.30 1.30 -8.85
CA GLU A 170 -16.44 0.57 -9.42
C GLU A 170 -17.12 -0.32 -8.37
N SER A 171 -18.35 -0.71 -8.67
CA SER A 171 -19.11 -1.63 -7.82
C SER A 171 -18.54 -3.06 -7.90
N PRO A 172 -18.54 -3.80 -6.78
CA PRO A 172 -18.18 -5.23 -6.71
C PRO A 172 -18.74 -6.12 -7.84
#